data_AF-A0A973R6E1-F1
#
_entry.id   AF-A0A973R6E1-F1
#
_cell.length_a   1.000
_cell.length_b   1.000
_cell.length_c   1.000
_cell.angle_alpha   90.00
_cell.angle_beta   90.00
_cell.angle_gamma   90.00
#
_symmetry.space_group_name_H-M   'P 1'
#
loop_
_entity.id
_entity.type
_entity.pdbx_description
1 polymer ?
#
loop_
_entity_poly.entity_id
_entity_poly.type
_entity_poly.pdbx_seq_one_letter_code
_entity_poly.pdbx_strand_id
1 'polypeptide(L)'
;MHDGELTVTAPMVRELVDEQYPQWRELPVKYLEASGTVNAIFRIGEDLAARFPLVGADVEQTRRVLRAEAEAAAELAAHSRVPVPVPVALGEPGAGYPLPWSVQTWLPGVVADEADPGSSTDFANDLADFIQDLRAVDTRGRVFSGRGRGGDLRAHDAWMDTCFERSEGLLDGAVLRRTWAEMRELPRHSPDVMTHGDLIPGNVLVADGR
;
A
#
# COMPACT_ATOMS: atom_id res chain seq x y z
N MET A 1 -10.22 -11.58 -9.59
CA MET A 1 -9.89 -12.97 -9.20
C MET A 1 -8.69 -13.37 -10.01
N HIS A 2 -7.54 -13.51 -9.35
CA HIS A 2 -6.30 -13.96 -9.98
C HIS A 2 -6.24 -15.49 -9.88
N ASP A 3 -5.74 -16.18 -10.91
CA ASP A 3 -5.45 -17.61 -10.80
C ASP A 3 -4.42 -17.83 -9.68
N GLY A 4 -4.75 -18.68 -8.69
CA GLY A 4 -3.87 -18.99 -7.55
C GLY A 4 -4.08 -18.13 -6.29
N GLU A 5 -5.19 -17.40 -6.19
CA GLU A 5 -5.56 -16.63 -4.99
C GLU A 5 -5.80 -17.56 -3.78
N LEU A 6 -5.13 -17.27 -2.66
CA LEU A 6 -5.27 -18.04 -1.43
C LEU A 6 -6.59 -17.72 -0.72
N THR A 7 -7.35 -18.75 -0.35
CA THR A 7 -8.54 -18.58 0.48
C THR A 7 -8.13 -18.41 1.94
N VAL A 8 -8.48 -17.26 2.52
CA VAL A 8 -8.26 -16.98 3.95
C VAL A 8 -9.61 -16.86 4.64
N THR A 9 -9.88 -17.70 5.64
CA THR A 9 -11.17 -17.74 6.35
C THR A 9 -11.04 -17.22 7.77
N ALA A 10 -12.12 -16.67 8.34
CA ALA A 10 -12.11 -16.18 9.72
C ALA A 10 -11.71 -17.25 10.77
N PRO A 11 -12.15 -18.53 10.66
CA PRO A 11 -11.65 -19.59 11.54
C PRO A 11 -10.13 -19.80 11.46
N MET A 12 -9.55 -19.78 10.25
CA MET A 12 -8.09 -19.91 10.09
C MET A 12 -7.35 -18.74 10.75
N VAL A 13 -7.84 -17.51 10.55
CA VAL A 13 -7.26 -16.32 11.20
C VAL A 13 -7.38 -16.40 12.71
N ARG A 14 -8.53 -16.87 13.23
CA ARG A 14 -8.73 -17.06 14.68
C ARG A 14 -7.70 -18.03 15.25
N GLU A 15 -7.51 -19.18 14.63
CA GLU A 15 -6.56 -20.20 15.06
C GLU A 15 -5.11 -19.65 15.05
N LEU A 16 -4.71 -18.98 13.96
CA LEU A 16 -3.40 -18.33 13.86
C LEU A 16 -3.16 -17.30 14.97
N VAL A 17 -4.14 -16.44 15.23
CA VAL A 17 -4.01 -15.42 16.29
C VAL A 17 -3.95 -16.10 17.67
N ASP A 18 -4.72 -17.16 17.91
CA ASP A 18 -4.72 -17.87 19.19
C ASP A 18 -3.40 -18.56 19.47
N GLU A 19 -2.78 -19.15 18.47
CA GLU A 19 -1.50 -19.84 18.59
C GLU A 19 -0.33 -18.87 18.73
N GLN A 20 -0.30 -17.82 17.92
CA GLN A 20 0.89 -16.96 17.76
C GLN A 20 0.82 -15.68 18.60
N TYR A 21 -0.37 -15.20 18.93
CA TYR A 21 -0.59 -13.95 19.67
C TYR A 21 -1.64 -14.12 20.77
N PRO A 22 -1.35 -14.91 21.84
CA PRO A 22 -2.33 -15.24 22.88
C PRO A 22 -2.96 -14.02 23.57
N GLN A 23 -2.29 -12.86 23.56
CA GLN A 23 -2.83 -11.60 24.09
C GLN A 23 -4.08 -11.09 23.32
N TRP A 24 -4.33 -11.57 22.11
CA TRP A 24 -5.48 -11.19 21.27
C TRP A 24 -6.53 -12.31 21.14
N ARG A 25 -6.39 -13.39 21.92
CA ARG A 25 -7.29 -14.56 21.87
C ARG A 25 -8.75 -14.20 22.12
N GLU A 26 -9.00 -13.29 23.07
CA GLU A 26 -10.36 -12.87 23.44
C GLU A 26 -10.93 -11.76 22.55
N LEU A 27 -10.13 -11.21 21.62
CA LEU A 27 -10.59 -10.14 20.73
C LEU A 27 -11.39 -10.72 19.55
N PRO A 28 -12.51 -10.10 19.14
CA PRO A 28 -13.27 -10.57 17.99
C PRO A 28 -12.45 -10.46 16.70
N VAL A 29 -12.57 -11.46 15.82
CA VAL A 29 -11.97 -11.46 14.48
C VAL A 29 -13.09 -11.29 13.45
N LYS A 30 -13.02 -10.24 12.63
CA LYS A 30 -14.03 -9.94 11.60
C LYS A 30 -13.36 -9.73 10.25
N TYR A 31 -13.83 -10.44 9.24
CA TYR A 31 -13.41 -10.18 7.86
C TYR A 31 -13.90 -8.80 7.41
N LEU A 32 -13.04 -8.05 6.72
CA LEU A 32 -13.42 -6.80 6.08
C LEU A 32 -13.54 -7.05 4.57
N GLU A 33 -14.74 -6.82 4.04
CA GLU A 33 -14.97 -6.76 2.60
C GLU A 33 -14.35 -5.48 2.04
N ALA A 34 -13.02 -5.46 1.94
CA ALA A 34 -12.28 -4.37 1.32
C ALA A 34 -12.02 -4.68 -0.15
N SER A 35 -11.96 -3.64 -0.99
CA SER A 35 -11.62 -3.71 -2.41
C SER A 35 -10.14 -4.05 -2.70
N GLY A 36 -9.38 -4.45 -1.68
CA GLY A 36 -7.96 -4.79 -1.78
C GLY A 36 -7.73 -6.03 -2.63
N THR A 37 -6.87 -5.93 -3.64
CA THR A 37 -6.66 -7.01 -4.63
C THR A 37 -5.57 -8.01 -4.25
N VAL A 38 -4.76 -7.71 -3.23
CA VAL A 38 -3.55 -8.49 -2.90
C VAL A 38 -3.50 -8.99 -1.46
N ASN A 39 -4.38 -8.51 -0.57
CA ASN A 39 -4.46 -8.96 0.82
C ASN A 39 -5.91 -9.16 1.25
N ALA A 40 -6.18 -10.24 1.99
CA ALA A 40 -7.37 -10.33 2.82
C ALA A 40 -7.13 -9.60 4.14
N ILE A 41 -8.07 -8.75 4.54
CA ILE A 41 -7.95 -7.93 5.75
C ILE A 41 -8.96 -8.39 6.78
N PHE A 42 -8.49 -8.58 8.01
CA PHE A 42 -9.32 -8.95 9.15
C PHE A 42 -9.11 -7.95 10.28
N ARG A 43 -10.20 -7.47 10.87
CA ARG A 43 -10.16 -6.68 12.10
C ARG A 43 -9.99 -7.60 13.30
N ILE A 44 -9.08 -7.26 14.20
CA ILE A 44 -8.88 -7.94 15.49
C ILE A 44 -9.20 -6.94 16.60
N GLY A 45 -10.32 -7.15 17.29
CA GLY A 45 -10.85 -6.13 18.21
C GLY A 45 -11.24 -4.85 17.46
N GLU A 46 -11.04 -3.71 18.10
CA GLU A 46 -11.33 -2.39 17.52
C GLU A 46 -10.10 -1.70 16.92
N ASP A 47 -8.91 -2.07 17.39
CA ASP A 47 -7.67 -1.30 17.23
C ASP A 47 -6.65 -1.93 16.28
N LEU A 48 -6.90 -3.12 15.72
CA LEU A 48 -5.93 -3.85 14.91
C LEU A 48 -6.52 -4.35 13.59
N ALA A 49 -5.68 -4.33 12.55
CA ALA A 49 -5.92 -5.00 11.27
C ALA A 49 -4.82 -6.02 10.99
N ALA A 50 -5.23 -7.27 10.78
CA ALA A 50 -4.39 -8.32 10.22
C ALA A 50 -4.53 -8.37 8.70
N ARG A 51 -3.40 -8.46 8.00
CA ARG A 51 -3.29 -8.48 6.54
C ARG A 51 -2.62 -9.77 6.10
N PHE A 52 -3.33 -10.50 5.25
CA PHE A 52 -2.93 -11.80 4.72
C PHE A 52 -2.71 -11.71 3.22
N PRO A 53 -1.46 -11.81 2.74
CA PRO A 53 -1.18 -11.90 1.31
C PRO A 53 -2.01 -12.97 0.60
N LEU A 54 -2.68 -12.58 -0.48
CA LEU A 54 -3.52 -13.47 -1.28
C LEU A 54 -2.75 -14.14 -2.41
N VAL A 55 -1.58 -13.60 -2.75
CA VAL A 55 -0.71 -14.09 -3.81
C VAL A 55 0.71 -14.21 -3.25
N GLY A 56 1.31 -15.37 -3.40
CA GLY A 56 2.68 -15.64 -3.00
C GLY A 56 2.95 -17.13 -2.97
N ALA A 57 4.16 -17.53 -3.34
CA ALA A 57 4.57 -18.93 -3.36
C ALA A 57 5.75 -19.23 -2.42
N ASP A 58 6.51 -18.20 -2.01
CA ASP A 58 7.72 -18.36 -1.22
C ASP A 58 7.61 -17.65 0.13
N VAL A 59 7.68 -18.45 1.20
CA VAL A 59 7.56 -18.00 2.59
C VAL A 59 8.63 -16.97 2.95
N GLU A 60 9.88 -17.19 2.52
CA GLU A 60 11.01 -16.34 2.91
C GLU A 60 10.99 -15.01 2.16
N GLN A 61 10.63 -15.03 0.88
CA GLN A 61 10.39 -13.83 0.09
C GLN A 61 9.24 -13.02 0.69
N THR A 62 8.10 -13.64 1.01
CA THR A 62 6.98 -12.94 1.64
C THR A 62 7.40 -12.35 2.99
N ARG A 63 8.16 -13.08 3.81
CA ARG A 63 8.68 -12.57 5.09
C ARG A 63 9.55 -11.34 4.89
N ARG A 64 10.43 -11.33 3.89
CA ARG A 64 11.29 -10.18 3.57
C ARG A 64 10.48 -8.97 3.13
N VAL A 65 9.46 -9.18 2.29
CA VAL A 65 8.56 -8.11 1.83
C VAL A 65 7.80 -7.52 3.02
N LEU A 66 7.20 -8.34 3.88
CA LEU A 66 6.47 -7.86 5.06
C LEU A 66 7.37 -7.14 6.07
N ARG A 67 8.62 -7.59 6.25
CA ARG A 67 9.60 -6.87 7.09
C ARG A 67 9.94 -5.50 6.51
N ALA A 68 10.20 -5.44 5.20
CA ALA A 68 10.48 -4.17 4.53
C ALA A 68 9.27 -3.21 4.58
N GLU A 69 8.04 -3.72 4.42
CA GLU A 69 6.82 -2.92 4.55
C GLU A 69 6.64 -2.42 5.98
N ALA A 70 6.87 -3.26 7.00
CA ALA A 70 6.82 -2.86 8.40
C ALA A 70 7.87 -1.79 8.74
N GLU A 71 9.11 -1.95 8.29
CA GLU A 71 10.17 -0.94 8.48
C GLU A 71 9.81 0.40 7.82
N ALA A 72 9.27 0.37 6.60
CA ALA A 72 8.81 1.56 5.89
C ALA A 72 7.60 2.22 6.59
N ALA A 73 6.64 1.44 7.08
CA ALA A 73 5.48 1.94 7.83
C ALA A 73 5.90 2.57 9.16
N ALA A 74 6.87 1.98 9.87
CA ALA A 74 7.42 2.56 11.08
C ALA A 74 8.16 3.88 10.80
N GLU A 75 8.93 3.94 9.71
CA GLU A 75 9.60 5.18 9.28
C GLU A 75 8.58 6.26 8.90
N LEU A 76 7.49 5.90 8.21
CA LEU A 76 6.40 6.82 7.90
C LEU A 76 5.73 7.33 9.17
N ALA A 77 5.39 6.44 10.12
CA ALA A 77 4.76 6.81 11.38
C ALA A 77 5.61 7.77 12.23
N ALA A 78 6.94 7.65 12.15
CA ALA A 78 7.86 8.54 12.87
C ALA A 78 7.92 9.97 12.30
N HIS A 79 7.49 10.18 11.06
CA HIS A 79 7.59 11.48 10.37
C HIS A 79 6.24 12.02 9.89
N SER A 80 5.16 11.28 10.08
CA SER A 80 3.82 11.70 9.67
C SER A 80 3.16 12.58 10.73
N ARG A 81 2.63 13.73 10.31
CA ARG A 81 1.78 14.60 11.14
C ARG A 81 0.34 14.07 11.29
N VAL A 82 -0.10 13.24 10.35
CA VAL A 82 -1.43 12.59 10.37
C VAL A 82 -1.30 11.15 10.84
N PRO A 83 -2.35 10.56 11.45
CA PRO A 83 -2.35 9.15 11.80
C PRO A 83 -2.07 8.26 10.58
N VAL A 84 -1.14 7.33 10.72
CA VAL A 84 -0.83 6.28 9.75
C VAL A 84 -0.82 4.92 10.45
N PRO A 85 -1.05 3.79 9.75
CA PRO A 85 -0.96 2.48 10.36
C PRO A 85 0.43 2.22 10.91
N VAL A 86 0.51 1.82 12.18
CA VAL A 86 1.76 1.45 12.85
C VAL A 86 1.89 -0.07 12.82
N PRO A 87 3.03 -0.64 12.39
CA PRO A 87 3.24 -2.08 12.41
C PRO A 87 3.27 -2.59 13.86
N VAL A 88 2.55 -3.68 14.13
CA VAL A 88 2.41 -4.27 15.47
C VAL A 88 3.10 -5.62 15.55
N ALA A 89 2.88 -6.50 14.56
CA ALA A 89 3.46 -7.83 14.58
C ALA A 89 3.54 -8.48 13.18
N LEU A 90 4.34 -9.55 13.07
CA LEU A 90 4.47 -10.39 11.88
C LEU A 90 4.21 -11.85 12.25
N GLY A 91 3.15 -12.43 11.71
CA GLY A 91 2.79 -13.82 11.93
C GLY A 91 3.46 -14.78 10.96
N GLU A 92 3.52 -16.03 11.37
CA GLU A 92 4.10 -17.15 10.63
C GLU A 92 3.01 -18.00 9.96
N PRO A 93 3.34 -18.80 8.92
CA PRO A 93 2.41 -19.79 8.34
C PRO A 93 1.86 -20.76 9.39
N GLY A 94 0.62 -21.22 9.21
CA GLY A 94 -0.08 -22.09 10.16
C GLY A 94 -1.58 -22.21 9.87
N ALA A 95 -2.29 -23.09 10.58
CA ALA A 95 -3.75 -23.31 10.43
C ALA A 95 -4.24 -23.45 8.97
N GLY A 96 -3.40 -24.03 8.09
CA GLY A 96 -3.67 -24.16 6.66
C GLY A 96 -3.36 -22.93 5.79
N TYR A 97 -2.97 -21.79 6.35
CA TYR A 97 -2.48 -20.63 5.60
C TYR A 97 -0.96 -20.75 5.37
N PRO A 98 -0.48 -20.68 4.10
CA PRO A 98 0.89 -21.07 3.76
C PRO A 98 1.93 -19.94 3.86
N LEU A 99 1.53 -18.69 4.09
CA LEU A 99 2.42 -17.54 4.04
C LEU A 99 2.55 -16.84 5.41
N PRO A 100 3.64 -16.09 5.63
CA PRO A 100 3.68 -15.10 6.70
C PRO A 100 2.63 -14.01 6.47
N TRP A 101 2.19 -13.38 7.54
CA TRP A 101 1.16 -12.34 7.55
C TRP A 101 1.54 -11.20 8.50
N SER A 102 0.82 -10.09 8.50
CA SER A 102 1.17 -8.91 9.30
C SER A 102 -0.02 -8.37 10.08
N VAL A 103 0.28 -7.66 11.18
CA VAL A 103 -0.69 -6.91 11.97
C VAL A 103 -0.21 -5.48 12.11
N GLN A 104 -1.13 -4.54 11.92
CA GLN A 104 -0.91 -3.10 12.09
C GLN A 104 -2.08 -2.48 12.87
N THR A 105 -1.91 -1.26 13.38
CA THR A 105 -3.00 -0.53 14.01
C THR A 105 -4.12 -0.23 13.02
N TRP A 106 -5.35 -0.28 13.51
CA TRP A 106 -6.53 0.21 12.80
C TRP A 106 -6.65 1.72 12.96
N LEU A 107 -7.06 2.40 11.89
CA LEU A 107 -7.38 3.83 11.92
C LEU A 107 -8.87 4.02 11.67
N PRO A 108 -9.57 4.82 12.49
CA PRO A 108 -10.94 5.21 12.19
C PRO A 108 -10.96 6.21 11.02
N GLY A 109 -12.03 6.19 10.26
CA GLY A 109 -12.24 7.11 9.14
C GLY A 109 -13.04 6.46 8.01
N VAL A 110 -13.37 7.27 7.01
CA VAL A 110 -14.03 6.84 5.79
C VAL A 110 -13.04 6.99 4.64
N VAL A 111 -12.96 6.01 3.75
CA VAL A 111 -12.05 6.08 2.60
C VAL A 111 -12.41 7.29 1.73
N ALA A 112 -11.43 8.02 1.21
CA ALA A 112 -11.66 9.29 0.52
C ALA A 112 -12.53 9.16 -0.74
N ASP A 113 -12.56 7.99 -1.39
CA ASP A 113 -13.49 7.69 -2.49
C ASP A 113 -14.97 7.79 -2.07
N GLU A 114 -15.29 7.41 -0.83
CA GLU A 114 -16.65 7.47 -0.27
C GLU A 114 -16.93 8.82 0.39
N ALA A 115 -15.94 9.37 1.10
CA ALA A 115 -16.10 10.64 1.82
C ALA A 115 -16.17 11.86 0.88
N ASP A 116 -15.63 11.75 -0.34
CA ASP A 116 -15.55 12.79 -1.37
C ASP A 116 -15.14 14.18 -0.81
N PRO A 117 -13.93 14.32 -0.24
CA PRO A 117 -13.48 15.58 0.35
C PRO A 117 -13.04 16.61 -0.71
N GLY A 118 -13.36 16.44 -1.99
CA GLY A 118 -12.79 17.21 -3.10
C GLY A 118 -13.05 18.72 -3.05
N SER A 119 -14.05 19.17 -2.26
CA SER A 119 -14.33 20.59 -2.02
C SER A 119 -13.67 21.18 -0.77
N SER A 120 -13.04 20.34 0.07
CA SER A 120 -12.41 20.73 1.33
C SER A 120 -11.02 21.31 1.07
N THR A 121 -10.87 22.62 1.31
CA THR A 121 -9.56 23.28 1.24
C THR A 121 -8.63 22.80 2.36
N ASP A 122 -9.18 22.48 3.54
CA ASP A 122 -8.41 21.98 4.67
C ASP A 122 -7.82 20.59 4.37
N PHE A 123 -8.62 19.67 3.81
CA PHE A 123 -8.13 18.37 3.34
C PHE A 123 -7.00 18.51 2.31
N ALA A 124 -7.17 19.41 1.33
CA ALA A 124 -6.14 19.66 0.32
C ALA A 124 -4.83 20.18 0.93
N ASN A 125 -4.94 21.08 1.92
CA ASN A 125 -3.78 21.60 2.65
C ASN A 125 -3.11 20.50 3.50
N ASP A 126 -3.89 19.68 4.23
CA ASP A 126 -3.37 18.57 5.04
C ASP A 126 -2.63 17.55 4.17
N LEU A 127 -3.17 17.22 2.99
CA LEU A 127 -2.53 16.34 2.04
C LEU A 127 -1.24 16.93 1.47
N ALA A 128 -1.24 18.22 1.13
CA ALA A 128 -0.04 18.92 0.65
C ALA A 128 1.06 18.96 1.72
N ASP A 129 0.67 19.17 2.97
CA ASP A 129 1.55 19.19 4.13
C ASP A 129 2.13 17.80 4.43
N PHE A 130 1.31 16.75 4.38
CA PHE A 130 1.78 15.37 4.50
C PHE A 130 2.80 15.00 3.41
N ILE A 131 2.54 15.38 2.16
CA ILE A 131 3.47 15.14 1.05
C ILE A 131 4.79 15.90 1.26
N GLN A 132 4.73 17.13 1.76
CA GLN A 132 5.92 17.92 2.05
C GLN A 132 6.76 17.29 3.16
N ASP A 133 6.14 16.88 4.26
CA ASP A 133 6.83 16.20 5.37
C ASP A 133 7.51 14.94 4.90
N LEU A 134 6.80 14.09 4.14
CA LEU A 134 7.37 12.88 3.61
C LEU A 134 8.57 13.17 2.72
N ARG A 135 8.47 14.15 1.82
CA ARG A 135 9.56 14.53 0.92
C ARG A 135 10.76 15.17 1.66
N ALA A 136 10.57 15.68 2.86
CA ALA A 136 11.63 16.25 3.69
C ALA A 136 12.42 15.17 4.47
N VAL A 137 11.88 13.96 4.60
CA VAL A 137 12.59 12.84 5.23
C VAL A 137 13.84 12.48 4.43
N ASP A 138 14.96 12.34 5.13
CA ASP A 138 16.22 11.93 4.52
C ASP A 138 16.06 10.56 3.84
N THR A 139 16.42 10.49 2.56
CA THR A 139 16.42 9.23 1.82
C THR A 139 17.50 8.28 2.32
N ARG A 140 18.45 8.73 3.14
CA ARG A 140 19.58 7.93 3.66
C ARG A 140 20.36 7.27 2.53
N GLY A 141 20.50 7.97 1.40
CA GLY A 141 21.15 7.49 0.19
C GLY A 141 20.30 6.52 -0.66
N ARG A 142 19.05 6.25 -0.28
CA ARG A 142 18.12 5.51 -1.15
C ARG A 142 17.85 6.32 -2.41
N VAL A 143 17.90 5.62 -3.54
CA VAL A 143 17.61 6.16 -4.87
C VAL A 143 16.51 5.34 -5.51
N PHE A 144 15.88 5.88 -6.55
CA PHE A 144 14.89 5.13 -7.32
C PHE A 144 15.48 3.83 -7.87
N SER A 145 14.81 2.70 -7.61
CA SER A 145 15.30 1.35 -7.93
C SER A 145 15.06 0.93 -9.39
N GLY A 146 14.49 1.82 -10.22
CA GLY A 146 14.05 1.49 -11.57
C GLY A 146 12.72 0.73 -11.61
N ARG A 147 12.04 0.55 -10.48
CA ARG A 147 10.78 -0.20 -10.36
C ARG A 147 9.77 0.55 -9.50
N GLY A 148 8.49 0.31 -9.75
CA GLY A 148 7.39 0.93 -8.99
C GLY A 148 6.94 2.26 -9.60
N ARG A 149 6.52 3.21 -8.76
CA ARG A 149 5.95 4.49 -9.20
C ARG A 149 6.94 5.64 -8.99
N GLY A 150 7.01 6.55 -9.96
CA GLY A 150 7.89 7.71 -9.96
C GLY A 150 9.27 7.43 -10.57
N GLY A 151 10.24 8.27 -10.22
CA GLY A 151 11.64 8.13 -10.62
C GLY A 151 11.94 8.56 -12.06
N ASP A 152 12.89 7.85 -12.70
CA ASP A 152 13.24 8.07 -14.11
C ASP A 152 12.19 7.40 -15.01
N LEU A 153 11.52 8.20 -15.84
CA LEU A 153 10.50 7.71 -16.75
C LEU A 153 11.03 6.65 -17.72
N ARG A 154 12.31 6.72 -18.11
CA ARG A 154 12.93 5.78 -19.06
C ARG A 154 13.01 4.37 -18.50
N ALA A 155 12.97 4.21 -17.18
CA ALA A 155 12.90 2.88 -16.55
C ALA A 155 11.59 2.14 -16.89
N HIS A 156 10.56 2.87 -17.34
CA HIS A 156 9.24 2.31 -17.65
C HIS A 156 9.01 2.08 -19.15
N ASP A 157 10.02 2.27 -20.00
CA ASP A 157 9.89 2.18 -21.46
C ASP A 157 9.26 0.88 -21.94
N ALA A 158 9.83 -0.25 -21.52
CA ALA A 158 9.36 -1.57 -21.93
C ALA A 158 7.90 -1.81 -21.49
N TRP A 159 7.53 -1.26 -20.32
CA TRP A 159 6.15 -1.32 -19.85
C TRP A 159 5.23 -0.44 -20.69
N MET A 160 5.64 0.78 -21.02
CA MET A 160 4.88 1.69 -21.86
C MET A 160 4.70 1.15 -23.28
N ASP A 161 5.72 0.54 -23.87
CA ASP A 161 5.61 -0.14 -25.17
C ASP A 161 4.54 -1.23 -25.13
N THR A 162 4.55 -2.06 -24.08
CA THR A 162 3.52 -3.08 -23.86
C THR A 162 2.13 -2.45 -23.72
N CYS A 163 1.99 -1.35 -22.97
CA CYS A 163 0.72 -0.64 -22.81
C CYS A 163 0.21 -0.07 -24.14
N PHE A 164 1.07 0.51 -24.97
CA PHE A 164 0.70 1.06 -26.27
C PHE A 164 0.22 -0.02 -27.23
N GLU A 165 0.90 -1.16 -27.29
CA GLU A 165 0.48 -2.31 -28.10
C GLU A 165 -0.86 -2.86 -27.63
N ARG A 166 -1.04 -3.05 -26.32
CA ARG A 166 -2.27 -3.63 -25.76
C ARG A 166 -3.47 -2.69 -25.76
N SER A 167 -3.25 -1.40 -25.96
CA SER A 167 -4.28 -0.36 -26.00
C SER A 167 -4.62 0.09 -27.42
N GLU A 168 -4.09 -0.60 -28.44
CA GLU A 168 -4.39 -0.33 -29.84
C GLU A 168 -5.90 -0.46 -30.10
N GLY A 169 -6.49 0.54 -30.75
CA GLY A 169 -7.93 0.62 -31.00
C GLY A 169 -8.78 1.06 -29.80
N LEU A 170 -8.21 1.18 -28.59
CA LEU A 170 -8.90 1.70 -27.41
C LEU A 170 -8.61 3.20 -27.18
N LEU A 171 -7.37 3.61 -27.45
CA LEU A 171 -6.87 4.97 -27.23
C LEU A 171 -6.10 5.47 -28.46
N ASP A 172 -5.91 6.79 -28.57
CA ASP A 172 -5.04 7.37 -29.59
C ASP A 172 -3.56 7.10 -29.27
N GLY A 173 -3.07 5.95 -29.74
CA GLY A 173 -1.69 5.51 -29.52
C GLY A 173 -0.66 6.46 -30.14
N ALA A 174 -1.00 7.25 -31.16
CA ALA A 174 -0.07 8.20 -31.77
C ALA A 174 0.13 9.42 -30.87
N VAL A 175 -0.94 9.94 -30.26
CA VAL A 175 -0.87 10.99 -29.25
C VAL A 175 -0.09 10.51 -28.03
N LEU A 176 -0.44 9.35 -27.47
CA LEU A 176 0.25 8.79 -26.30
C LEU A 176 1.75 8.51 -26.58
N ARG A 177 2.04 7.96 -27.77
CA ARG A 177 3.33 7.92 -28.48
C ARG A 177 4.20 9.16 -28.24
N ARG A 178 3.69 10.27 -28.75
CA ARG A 178 4.40 11.56 -28.75
C ARG A 178 4.54 12.13 -27.34
N THR A 179 3.47 12.09 -26.55
CA THR A 179 3.50 12.59 -25.16
C THR A 179 4.54 11.85 -24.32
N TRP A 180 4.61 10.52 -24.43
CA TRP A 180 5.62 9.73 -23.73
C TRP A 180 7.04 10.10 -24.18
N ALA A 181 7.27 10.19 -25.49
CA ALA A 181 8.57 10.55 -26.06
C ALA A 181 9.06 11.93 -25.60
N GLU A 182 8.16 12.89 -25.40
CA GLU A 182 8.48 14.20 -24.85
C GLU A 182 8.78 14.13 -23.34
N MET A 183 7.88 13.53 -22.55
CA MET A 183 7.99 13.50 -21.09
C MET A 183 9.26 12.79 -20.59
N ARG A 184 9.64 11.68 -21.22
CA ARG A 184 10.81 10.88 -20.81
C ARG A 184 12.18 11.55 -21.04
N GLU A 185 12.22 12.57 -21.89
CA GLU A 185 13.43 13.34 -22.19
C GLU A 185 13.54 14.61 -21.34
N LEU A 186 12.50 14.93 -20.55
CA LEU A 186 12.55 16.08 -19.65
C LEU A 186 13.72 15.95 -18.65
N PRO A 187 14.50 17.02 -18.45
CA PRO A 187 15.63 16.98 -17.56
C PRO A 187 15.19 16.82 -16.10
N ARG A 188 16.05 16.15 -15.34
CA ARG A 188 15.88 16.00 -13.90
C ARG A 188 16.27 17.31 -13.19
N HIS A 189 15.34 17.89 -12.43
CA HIS A 189 15.56 19.15 -11.72
C HIS A 189 15.74 19.00 -10.20
N SER A 190 15.48 17.83 -9.64
CA SER A 190 15.48 17.62 -8.19
C SER A 190 16.11 16.27 -7.80
N PRO A 191 16.70 16.16 -6.59
CA PRO A 191 17.19 14.89 -6.06
C PRO A 191 16.03 13.92 -5.76
N ASP A 192 16.38 12.66 -5.47
CA ASP A 192 15.39 11.67 -5.02
C ASP A 192 14.90 12.09 -3.63
N VAL A 193 13.59 11.91 -3.41
CA VAL A 193 12.90 12.20 -2.15
C VAL A 193 12.04 11.01 -1.78
N MET A 194 11.70 10.88 -0.51
CA MET A 194 10.77 9.84 -0.09
C MET A 194 9.37 10.11 -0.68
N THR A 195 8.64 9.04 -0.96
CA THR A 195 7.28 9.09 -1.50
C THR A 195 6.47 7.93 -0.94
N HIS A 196 5.15 8.12 -0.80
CA HIS A 196 4.24 7.04 -0.41
C HIS A 196 4.18 5.97 -1.50
N GLY A 197 4.38 6.36 -2.76
CA GLY A 197 4.35 5.45 -3.89
C GLY A 197 2.96 4.99 -4.31
N ASP A 198 1.90 5.21 -3.53
CA ASP A 198 0.53 4.83 -3.88
C ASP A 198 -0.52 5.71 -3.17
N LEU A 199 -0.29 7.02 -3.18
CA LEU A 199 -1.18 8.00 -2.54
C LEU A 199 -2.42 8.24 -3.42
N ILE A 200 -3.34 7.27 -3.43
CA ILE A 200 -4.62 7.30 -4.13
C ILE A 200 -5.77 7.41 -3.11
N PRO A 201 -6.97 7.86 -3.50
CA PRO A 201 -8.11 8.02 -2.59
C PRO A 201 -8.41 6.77 -1.75
N GLY A 202 -8.29 5.56 -2.33
CA GLY A 202 -8.45 4.28 -1.64
C GLY A 202 -7.50 4.04 -0.45
N ASN A 203 -6.38 4.76 -0.38
CA ASN A 203 -5.38 4.69 0.69
C ASN A 203 -5.42 5.90 1.64
N VAL A 204 -6.40 6.79 1.48
CA VAL A 204 -6.57 7.97 2.34
C VAL A 204 -7.87 7.83 3.13
N LEU A 205 -7.79 8.05 4.44
CA LEU A 205 -8.95 8.10 5.32
C LEU A 205 -9.28 9.54 5.63
N VAL A 206 -10.57 9.85 5.61
CA VAL A 206 -11.14 11.15 5.95
C VAL A 206 -11.91 11.02 7.25
N ALA A 207 -11.67 11.95 8.17
CA ALA A 207 -12.41 12.12 9.41
C ALA A 207 -12.75 13.61 9.59
N ASP A 208 -14.01 13.91 9.89
CA ASP A 208 -14.49 15.28 10.07
C ASP A 208 -14.20 16.23 8.88
N GLY A 209 -14.16 15.67 7.66
CA GLY A 209 -13.91 16.42 6.42
C GLY A 209 -12.43 16.75 6.14
N ARG A 210 -11.51 16.10 6.86
CA ARG A 210 -10.05 16.26 6.77
C ARG A 210 -9.34 14.91 6.74
#